data_AF-A0A928I1T7-F1
#
_entry.id   AF-A0A928I1T7-F1
#
_cell.length_a   1.000
_cell.length_b   1.000
_cell.length_c   1.000
_cell.angle_alpha   90.00
_cell.angle_beta   90.00
_cell.angle_gamma   90.00
#
_symmetry.space_group_name_H-M   'P 1'
#
loop_
_entity.id
_entity.type
_entity.pdbx_description
1 polymer ?
#
loop_
_entity_poly.entity_id
_entity_poly.type
_entity_poly.pdbx_seq_one_letter_code
_entity_poly.pdbx_strand_id
1 'polypeptide(L)'
;MDEIKLILPQIKAPTGEAFEITPTDEPGVFKTYSGSDLNFGHGTTTYIAYVYSNDGRRMFYSDSRTNFTLTIPEPGEYKVHICAEKDYIAHNGKYILGFSGIKPKKTDAVPEWSDDMAGTISAAWRPTKETKVVFPESMRKLSAEEKAKLETPVEYQYGSADSTEEDFKKGLVSYKTVAGTRVREIHIDAVTPGKKTVVAGLCDMHINYVNEEDENDAEIQYTNKTRYWGYGNSLTQRALYGMAFADIYDQCVIAGDILDYMSMGATRMVIDGIVKPYPNVLMTPGGHDITKNMETGFKDALPVEERRAHLQSFWPHDLFYASKVVNDSVLCVAIDNGSGKYLDCQVEKLKADVELARKNGYTLLMFQHEPIATDIEKYESTSCLDTNCSDPVKQNFNFRASNNIGGADRVETEATKQIFEIIRSSADVIKGVFSGHRHYNFYYEITADDGSLIPQYVMRASAYEEYGNIAKIVVE
;
A
#
# COMPACT_ATOMS: atom_id res chain seq x y z
N MET A 1 -3.89 49.37 27.84
CA MET A 1 -3.55 48.14 27.13
C MET A 1 -2.23 48.42 26.47
N ASP A 2 -1.18 47.73 26.90
CA ASP A 2 0.16 47.94 26.33
C ASP A 2 0.15 47.46 24.87
N GLU A 3 0.67 48.31 23.99
CA GLU A 3 0.76 48.07 22.57
C GLU A 3 1.69 46.87 22.32
N ILE A 4 1.16 45.77 21.78
CA ILE A 4 1.95 44.57 21.48
C ILE A 4 2.90 44.92 20.32
N LYS A 5 4.14 45.26 20.64
CA LYS A 5 5.17 45.57 19.65
C LYS A 5 5.90 44.30 19.21
N LEU A 6 5.35 43.62 18.20
CA LEU A 6 5.99 42.47 17.56
C LEU A 6 7.02 42.95 16.53
N ILE A 7 8.31 42.73 16.80
CA ILE A 7 9.38 42.89 15.80
C ILE A 7 9.56 41.53 15.14
N LEU A 8 9.02 41.37 13.93
CA LEU A 8 9.09 40.13 13.17
C LEU A 8 10.20 40.20 12.11
N PRO A 9 10.92 39.10 11.85
CA PRO A 9 11.97 39.08 10.84
C PRO A 9 11.39 39.21 9.43
N GLN A 10 11.98 40.05 8.59
CA GLN A 10 11.79 39.97 7.14
C GLN A 10 12.48 38.72 6.62
N ILE A 11 11.76 37.89 5.89
CA ILE A 11 12.29 36.63 5.34
C ILE A 11 12.15 36.68 3.81
N LYS A 12 13.21 36.24 3.12
CA LYS A 12 13.32 36.29 1.66
C LYS A 12 13.38 34.88 1.10
N ALA A 13 12.48 34.56 0.17
CA ALA A 13 12.46 33.30 -0.56
C ALA A 13 13.70 33.18 -1.49
N PRO A 14 14.10 31.95 -1.88
CA PRO A 14 15.25 31.72 -2.76
C PRO A 14 15.13 32.38 -4.14
N THR A 15 13.91 32.55 -4.62
CA THR A 15 13.53 33.24 -5.87
C THR A 15 13.51 34.76 -5.75
N GLY A 16 13.70 35.29 -4.53
CA GLY A 16 13.92 36.70 -4.25
C GLY A 16 12.71 37.45 -3.70
N GLU A 17 11.54 36.83 -3.60
CA GLU A 17 10.34 37.42 -2.98
C GLU A 17 10.56 37.61 -1.47
N ALA A 18 10.16 38.77 -0.95
CA ALA A 18 10.12 39.01 0.49
C ALA A 18 8.71 38.76 1.01
N PHE A 19 8.60 38.12 2.18
CA PHE A 19 7.35 38.04 2.90
C PHE A 19 7.50 38.65 4.31
N GLU A 20 6.41 39.25 4.76
CA GLU A 20 6.32 39.95 6.03
C GLU A 20 4.99 39.59 6.68
N ILE A 21 4.99 39.47 8.00
CA ILE A 21 3.78 39.38 8.80
C ILE A 21 3.61 40.76 9.42
N THR A 22 2.54 41.46 9.05
CA THR A 22 2.28 42.81 9.53
C THR A 22 1.03 42.84 10.41
N PRO A 23 1.06 43.57 11.54
CA PRO A 23 -0.15 43.80 12.32
C PRO A 23 -1.16 44.59 11.48
N THR A 24 -2.45 44.31 11.66
CA THR A 24 -3.52 45.14 11.10
C THR A 24 -3.95 46.19 12.13
N ASP A 25 -4.94 47.02 11.77
CA ASP A 25 -5.57 47.97 12.69
C ASP A 25 -6.42 47.28 13.79
N GLU A 26 -6.65 45.96 13.66
CA GLU A 26 -7.41 45.16 14.61
C GLU A 26 -6.48 44.40 15.59
N PRO A 27 -6.69 44.51 16.92
CA PRO A 27 -5.88 43.80 17.90
C PRO A 27 -5.91 42.28 17.70
N GLY A 28 -4.73 41.65 17.65
CA GLY A 28 -4.60 40.20 17.51
C GLY A 28 -4.80 39.66 16.10
N VAL A 29 -4.97 40.54 15.10
CA VAL A 29 -5.11 40.18 13.70
C VAL A 29 -3.84 40.57 12.94
N PHE A 30 -3.34 39.63 12.15
CA PHE A 30 -2.10 39.81 11.39
C PHE A 30 -2.33 39.46 9.93
N LYS A 31 -1.88 40.35 9.05
CA LYS A 31 -1.85 40.08 7.62
C LYS A 31 -0.56 39.32 7.29
N THR A 32 -0.73 38.18 6.63
CA THR A 32 0.38 37.39 6.09
C THR A 32 0.45 37.59 4.57
N TYR A 33 1.47 37.02 3.91
CA TYR A 33 1.71 37.24 2.48
C TYR A 33 0.51 36.82 1.63
N SER A 34 0.01 37.73 0.78
CA SER A 34 -1.20 37.53 -0.04
C SER A 34 -0.90 37.48 -1.55
N GLY A 35 0.28 37.03 -1.96
CA GLY A 35 0.60 36.78 -3.37
C GLY A 35 0.11 35.42 -3.83
N SER A 36 -0.14 35.27 -5.14
CA SER A 36 -0.75 34.05 -5.70
C SER A 36 0.16 32.83 -5.64
N ASP A 37 1.49 33.00 -5.61
CA ASP A 37 2.44 31.90 -5.75
C ASP A 37 3.73 32.13 -4.95
N LEU A 38 3.82 31.57 -3.75
CA LEU A 38 5.09 31.35 -3.06
C LEU A 38 5.69 30.05 -3.57
N ASN A 39 6.54 30.14 -4.60
CA ASN A 39 7.15 28.99 -5.23
C ASN A 39 8.50 28.66 -4.57
N PHE A 40 8.53 27.62 -3.75
CA PHE A 40 9.77 27.11 -3.14
C PHE A 40 10.52 26.10 -4.03
N GLY A 41 10.18 26.01 -5.32
CA GLY A 41 10.91 25.24 -6.33
C GLY A 41 10.37 23.84 -6.62
N HIS A 42 9.40 23.32 -5.85
CA HIS A 42 8.90 21.94 -6.01
C HIS A 42 7.37 21.75 -5.81
N GLY A 43 6.58 22.83 -5.72
CA GLY A 43 5.11 22.80 -5.58
C GLY A 43 4.54 24.06 -4.90
N THR A 44 3.22 24.27 -4.99
CA THR A 44 2.47 25.36 -4.33
C THR A 44 2.08 24.96 -2.90
N THR A 45 2.59 25.67 -1.89
CA THR A 45 2.13 25.52 -0.49
C THR A 45 0.99 26.49 -0.19
N THR A 46 -0.01 26.04 0.58
CA THR A 46 -1.21 26.83 0.95
C THR A 46 -1.13 27.49 2.32
N TYR A 47 -0.17 27.13 3.19
CA TYR A 47 -0.10 27.58 4.59
C TYR A 47 1.15 28.43 4.84
N ILE A 48 0.99 29.62 5.44
CA ILE A 48 2.10 30.59 5.58
C ILE A 48 2.54 30.77 7.05
N ALA A 49 1.61 30.76 8.02
CA ALA A 49 1.96 30.89 9.44
C ALA A 49 0.93 30.23 10.39
N TYR A 50 1.36 29.84 11.60
CA TYR A 50 0.46 29.36 12.65
C TYR A 50 0.97 29.63 14.09
N VAL A 51 0.08 29.58 15.08
CA VAL A 51 0.34 29.70 16.53
C VAL A 51 -0.52 28.72 17.33
N TYR A 52 -0.11 28.36 18.55
CA TYR A 52 -0.90 27.54 19.48
C TYR A 52 -1.50 28.39 20.61
N SER A 53 -2.65 27.96 21.14
CA SER A 53 -3.18 28.47 22.42
C SER A 53 -2.27 28.13 23.59
N ASN A 54 -2.39 28.87 24.70
CA ASN A 54 -1.58 28.68 25.91
C ASN A 54 -1.68 27.27 26.52
N ASP A 55 -2.81 26.58 26.33
CA ASP A 55 -3.04 25.20 26.79
C ASP A 55 -2.57 24.13 25.78
N GLY A 56 -2.08 24.55 24.61
CA GLY A 56 -1.62 23.66 23.53
C GLY A 56 -2.73 22.87 22.82
N ARG A 57 -4.00 23.19 23.06
CA ARG A 57 -5.16 22.43 22.53
C ARG A 57 -5.75 23.00 21.25
N ARG A 58 -5.51 24.28 20.96
CA ARG A 58 -6.02 24.98 19.78
C ARG A 58 -4.86 25.52 18.95
N MET A 59 -4.97 25.43 17.63
CA MET A 59 -4.03 26.00 16.68
C MET A 59 -4.75 27.02 15.80
N PHE A 60 -4.16 28.20 15.66
CA PHE A 60 -4.63 29.27 14.78
C PHE A 60 -3.66 29.39 13.61
N TYR A 61 -4.16 29.49 12.39
CA TYR A 61 -3.32 29.47 11.19
C TYR A 61 -3.79 30.46 10.12
N SER A 62 -2.92 30.77 9.16
CA SER A 62 -3.27 31.51 7.95
C SER A 62 -3.01 30.70 6.68
N ASP A 63 -3.99 30.69 5.78
CA ASP A 63 -3.93 30.04 4.48
C ASP A 63 -4.81 30.78 3.44
N SER A 64 -4.95 30.21 2.25
CA SER A 64 -5.80 30.78 1.20
C SER A 64 -7.29 30.85 1.58
N ARG A 65 -7.77 29.99 2.48
CA ARG A 65 -9.17 29.95 2.96
C ARG A 65 -9.42 31.05 3.99
N THR A 66 -8.42 31.40 4.79
CA THR A 66 -8.48 32.56 5.70
C THR A 66 -8.07 33.87 5.04
N ASN A 67 -7.92 33.89 3.71
CA ASN A 67 -7.41 35.03 2.95
C ASN A 67 -6.07 35.55 3.52
N PHE A 68 -5.20 34.61 3.91
CA PHE A 68 -3.88 34.86 4.47
C PHE A 68 -3.91 35.76 5.72
N THR A 69 -4.97 35.65 6.50
CA THR A 69 -5.14 36.38 7.76
C THR A 69 -4.99 35.39 8.93
N LEU A 70 -4.14 35.74 9.90
CA LEU A 70 -3.98 35.01 11.15
C LEU A 70 -4.69 35.79 12.27
N THR A 71 -5.67 35.17 12.92
CA THR A 71 -6.44 35.80 14.01
C THR A 71 -6.20 35.06 15.32
N ILE A 72 -5.73 35.78 16.33
CA ILE A 72 -5.45 35.25 17.67
C ILE A 72 -6.53 35.80 18.63
N PRO A 73 -7.45 34.97 19.15
CA PRO A 73 -8.65 35.45 19.86
C PRO A 73 -8.41 35.77 21.34
N GLU A 74 -7.23 35.46 21.88
CA GLU A 74 -6.93 35.59 23.30
C GLU A 74 -5.65 36.42 23.51
N PRO A 75 -5.59 37.30 24.52
CA PRO A 75 -4.35 37.97 24.89
C PRO A 75 -3.33 36.99 25.47
N GLY A 76 -2.07 37.09 25.06
CA GLY A 76 -1.01 36.19 25.53
C GLY A 76 0.30 36.35 24.79
N GLU A 77 1.32 35.63 25.26
CA GLU A 77 2.61 35.51 24.55
C GLU A 77 2.54 34.30 23.61
N TYR A 78 2.65 34.55 22.31
CA TYR A 78 2.55 33.51 21.28
C TYR A 78 3.87 33.35 20.54
N LYS A 79 4.25 32.10 20.26
CA LYS A 79 5.32 31.80 19.31
C LYS A 79 4.72 31.59 17.92
N VAL A 80 5.04 32.50 17.01
CA VAL A 80 4.65 32.39 15.60
C VAL A 80 5.57 31.42 14.89
N HIS A 81 4.97 30.41 14.27
CA HIS A 81 5.65 29.42 13.45
C HIS A 81 5.38 29.70 11.97
N ILE A 82 6.44 29.68 11.17
CA ILE A 82 6.38 29.89 9.72
C ILE A 82 6.75 28.57 9.07
N CYS A 83 5.89 28.05 8.21
CA CYS A 83 6.11 26.76 7.56
C CYS A 83 7.08 26.92 6.38
N ALA A 84 8.25 26.28 6.47
CA ALA A 84 9.10 25.97 5.32
C ALA A 84 9.39 24.47 5.36
N GLU A 85 9.07 23.75 4.28
CA GLU A 85 8.97 22.30 4.33
C GLU A 85 10.31 21.56 4.50
N LYS A 86 11.49 22.16 4.24
CA LYS A 86 12.82 21.50 4.37
C LYS A 86 13.99 22.47 4.65
N ASP A 87 15.10 21.92 5.15
CA ASP A 87 16.42 22.57 5.26
C ASP A 87 16.89 23.15 3.92
N TYR A 88 17.52 24.32 3.96
CA TYR A 88 18.04 24.96 2.76
C TYR A 88 19.39 25.67 3.00
N ILE A 89 20.17 25.82 1.93
CA ILE A 89 21.46 26.52 1.96
C ILE A 89 21.26 27.90 1.36
N ALA A 90 21.52 28.95 2.14
CA ALA A 90 21.47 30.32 1.68
C ALA A 90 22.60 30.60 0.66
N HIS A 91 22.41 31.61 -0.20
CA HIS A 91 23.40 32.04 -1.21
C HIS A 91 24.82 32.19 -0.63
N ASN A 92 24.97 32.67 0.60
CA ASN A 92 26.28 32.84 1.24
C ASN A 92 26.90 31.53 1.77
N GLY A 93 26.36 30.37 1.38
CA GLY A 93 26.81 29.04 1.80
C GLY A 93 26.37 28.65 3.21
N LYS A 94 25.56 29.48 3.89
CA LYS A 94 25.08 29.18 5.24
C LYS A 94 23.94 28.17 5.16
N TYR A 95 24.12 27.03 5.79
CA TYR A 95 23.04 26.06 6.02
C TYR A 95 22.03 26.63 7.02
N ILE A 96 20.76 26.69 6.61
CA ILE A 96 19.63 27.12 7.42
C ILE A 96 18.70 25.91 7.53
N LEU A 97 18.57 25.36 8.74
CA LEU A 97 17.57 24.32 9.00
C LEU A 97 16.18 24.86 8.67
N GLY A 98 15.44 24.07 7.91
CA GLY A 98 14.05 24.28 7.61
C GLY A 98 13.30 23.96 8.88
N PHE A 99 12.52 24.91 9.33
CA PHE A 99 11.65 24.67 10.46
C PHE A 99 10.42 23.95 9.91
N SER A 100 10.52 22.62 9.74
CA SER A 100 9.32 21.81 9.88
C SER A 100 8.77 22.18 11.24
N GLY A 101 7.51 22.64 11.28
CA GLY A 101 6.83 22.95 12.51
C GLY A 101 7.18 21.95 13.59
N ILE A 102 7.44 22.45 14.80
CA ILE A 102 7.39 21.60 15.99
C ILE A 102 6.07 20.82 15.86
N LYS A 103 6.13 19.54 15.46
CA LYS A 103 4.99 18.64 15.61
C LYS A 103 4.59 18.79 17.08
N PRO A 104 3.32 19.08 17.39
CA PRO A 104 2.89 19.31 18.76
C PRO A 104 3.46 18.19 19.63
N LYS A 105 4.09 18.58 20.76
CA LYS A 105 4.75 17.65 21.67
C LYS A 105 3.81 16.47 21.91
N LYS A 106 4.30 15.25 21.64
CA LYS A 106 3.62 13.99 21.92
C LYS A 106 2.93 14.07 23.28
N THR A 107 1.61 13.99 23.27
CA THR A 107 0.89 13.35 24.37
C THR A 107 0.38 12.02 23.81
N ASP A 108 0.25 11.00 24.65
CA ASP A 108 -0.14 9.63 24.29
C ASP A 108 -1.63 9.53 23.90
N ALA A 109 -2.06 10.42 23.03
CA ALA A 109 -3.43 10.58 22.60
C ALA A 109 -3.44 10.94 21.11
N VAL A 110 -4.30 10.27 20.32
CA VAL A 110 -4.54 10.65 18.92
C VAL A 110 -5.43 11.89 18.95
N PRO A 111 -5.01 13.02 18.38
CA PRO A 111 -5.88 14.17 18.26
C PRO A 111 -6.98 13.88 17.22
N GLU A 112 -8.25 13.94 17.64
CA GLU A 112 -9.35 14.20 16.71
C GLU A 112 -9.29 15.67 16.35
N TRP A 113 -8.80 15.95 15.14
CA TRP A 113 -8.75 17.30 14.59
C TRP A 113 -10.11 17.69 14.03
N SER A 114 -10.60 18.88 14.37
CA SER A 114 -11.72 19.52 13.68
C SER A 114 -11.30 20.91 13.23
N ASP A 115 -11.53 21.20 11.95
CA ASP A 115 -11.29 22.49 11.30
C ASP A 115 -12.63 23.23 11.23
N ASP A 116 -12.69 24.43 11.81
CA ASP A 116 -13.90 25.26 11.77
C ASP A 116 -14.07 26.00 10.44
N MET A 117 -13.11 25.85 9.52
CA MET A 117 -13.02 26.53 8.23
C MET A 117 -12.96 28.07 8.35
N ALA A 118 -12.70 28.59 9.55
CA ALA A 118 -12.62 30.00 9.88
C ALA A 118 -11.23 30.39 10.45
N GLY A 119 -10.23 29.51 10.28
CA GLY A 119 -8.85 29.75 10.73
C GLY A 119 -8.50 29.15 12.09
N THR A 120 -9.36 28.28 12.64
CA THR A 120 -9.08 27.54 13.88
C THR A 120 -9.18 26.04 13.63
N ILE A 121 -8.11 25.34 13.99
CA ILE A 121 -8.14 23.89 14.15
C ILE A 121 -8.14 23.56 15.64
N SER A 122 -9.11 22.75 16.07
CA SER A 122 -9.19 22.24 17.44
C SER A 122 -8.85 20.76 17.51
N ALA A 123 -8.10 20.37 18.53
CA ALA A 123 -7.72 18.98 18.79
C ALA A 123 -8.39 18.46 20.07
N ALA A 124 -9.19 17.40 19.95
CA ALA A 124 -9.66 16.63 21.09
C ALA A 124 -8.74 15.43 21.31
N TRP A 125 -8.05 15.40 22.46
CA TRP A 125 -7.13 14.32 22.81
C TRP A 125 -7.91 13.14 23.38
N ARG A 126 -8.09 12.06 22.60
CA ARG A 126 -8.55 10.77 23.13
C ARG A 126 -7.34 9.94 23.57
N PRO A 127 -7.32 9.35 24.78
CA PRO A 127 -6.23 8.47 25.21
C PRO A 127 -6.02 7.37 24.17
N THR A 128 -4.80 7.18 23.67
CA THR A 128 -4.49 5.99 22.89
C THR A 128 -4.58 4.82 23.83
N LYS A 129 -5.60 3.97 23.68
CA LYS A 129 -5.42 2.59 24.10
C LYS A 129 -4.22 2.08 23.32
N GLU A 130 -3.14 1.73 24.00
CA GLU A 130 -2.16 0.81 23.44
C GLU A 130 -2.95 -0.37 22.88
N THR A 131 -3.05 -0.45 21.56
CA THR A 131 -3.50 -1.68 20.93
C THR A 131 -2.33 -2.63 21.11
N LYS A 132 -2.29 -3.32 22.26
CA LYS A 132 -1.57 -4.59 22.29
C LYS A 132 -2.05 -5.35 21.07
N VAL A 133 -1.12 -5.73 20.20
CA VAL A 133 -1.42 -6.72 19.17
C VAL A 133 -1.80 -7.97 19.94
N VAL A 134 -3.10 -8.16 20.13
CA VAL A 134 -3.64 -9.42 20.62
C VAL A 134 -3.64 -10.28 19.38
N PHE A 135 -2.65 -11.16 19.25
CA PHE A 135 -2.76 -12.29 18.34
C PHE A 135 -4.13 -12.91 18.63
N PRO A 136 -5.07 -12.88 17.68
CA PRO A 136 -6.39 -13.33 17.99
C PRO A 136 -6.28 -14.80 18.43
N GLU A 137 -6.90 -15.12 19.56
CA GLU A 137 -7.00 -16.48 20.13
C GLU A 137 -7.57 -17.49 19.09
N SER A 138 -8.09 -16.96 17.96
CA SER A 138 -8.56 -17.66 16.77
C SER A 138 -7.48 -18.33 15.92
N MET A 139 -6.22 -18.38 16.34
CA MET A 139 -5.22 -19.28 15.72
C MET A 139 -5.35 -20.74 16.19
N ARG A 140 -6.52 -21.15 16.71
CA ARG A 140 -6.88 -22.56 16.87
C ARG A 140 -7.35 -23.10 15.52
N LYS A 141 -6.97 -24.34 15.18
CA LYS A 141 -7.51 -25.05 14.01
C LYS A 141 -9.03 -25.07 14.08
N LEU A 142 -9.68 -24.46 13.10
CA LEU A 142 -11.13 -24.45 12.97
C LEU A 142 -11.63 -25.82 12.49
N SER A 143 -12.73 -26.30 13.06
CA SER A 143 -13.46 -27.46 12.53
C SER A 143 -14.07 -27.14 11.16
N ALA A 144 -14.36 -28.18 10.35
CA ALA A 144 -14.97 -27.99 9.03
C ALA A 144 -16.30 -27.21 9.09
N GLU A 145 -17.09 -27.41 10.15
CA GLU A 145 -18.35 -26.69 10.36
C GLU A 145 -18.12 -25.20 10.70
N GLU A 146 -17.10 -24.89 11.49
CA GLU A 146 -16.69 -23.50 11.75
C GLU A 146 -16.19 -22.83 10.46
N LYS A 147 -15.39 -23.54 9.65
CA LYS A 147 -14.89 -23.05 8.35
C LYS A 147 -16.04 -22.70 7.40
N ALA A 148 -17.01 -23.60 7.23
CA ALA A 148 -18.17 -23.38 6.37
C ALA A 148 -19.06 -22.21 6.84
N LYS A 149 -19.24 -22.05 8.16
CA LYS A 149 -19.99 -20.91 8.73
C LYS A 149 -19.26 -19.59 8.49
N LEU A 150 -17.94 -19.57 8.63
CA LEU A 150 -17.14 -18.38 8.37
C LEU A 150 -17.19 -17.99 6.89
N GLU A 151 -17.19 -18.95 5.96
CA GLU A 151 -17.22 -18.68 4.51
C GLU A 151 -18.60 -18.19 4.03
N THR A 152 -19.66 -18.40 4.80
CA THR A 152 -21.04 -18.12 4.36
C THR A 152 -21.19 -16.64 3.96
N PRO A 153 -21.58 -16.35 2.70
CA PRO A 153 -21.86 -14.99 2.25
C PRO A 153 -23.04 -14.39 3.02
N VAL A 154 -22.88 -13.16 3.52
CA VAL A 154 -23.96 -12.42 4.21
C VAL A 154 -24.43 -11.20 3.42
N GLU A 155 -23.56 -10.63 2.59
CA GLU A 155 -23.85 -9.43 1.81
C GLU A 155 -23.03 -9.48 0.52
N TYR A 156 -23.70 -9.60 -0.63
CA TYR A 156 -23.05 -9.44 -1.93
C TYR A 156 -22.89 -7.95 -2.22
N GLN A 157 -21.66 -7.52 -2.41
CA GLN A 157 -21.33 -6.16 -2.85
C GLN A 157 -21.46 -6.04 -4.36
N TYR A 158 -21.13 -7.13 -5.07
CA TYR A 158 -21.29 -7.26 -6.51
C TYR A 158 -21.67 -8.68 -6.89
N GLY A 159 -22.54 -8.78 -7.90
CA GLY A 159 -23.10 -10.06 -8.34
C GLY A 159 -24.02 -10.68 -7.29
N SER A 160 -24.21 -11.99 -7.40
CA SER A 160 -24.92 -12.82 -6.43
C SER A 160 -24.42 -14.26 -6.51
N ALA A 161 -24.99 -15.16 -5.70
CA ALA A 161 -24.77 -16.60 -5.85
C ALA A 161 -25.23 -17.15 -7.21
N ASP A 162 -26.13 -16.42 -7.88
CA ASP A 162 -26.72 -16.78 -9.18
C ASP A 162 -26.08 -15.99 -10.34
N SER A 163 -24.97 -15.29 -10.09
CA SER A 163 -24.20 -14.60 -11.12
C SER A 163 -23.75 -15.55 -12.23
N THR A 164 -23.52 -15.01 -13.42
CA THR A 164 -23.11 -15.83 -14.56
C THR A 164 -21.70 -16.38 -14.36
N GLU A 165 -21.40 -17.50 -15.00
CA GLU A 165 -20.04 -18.07 -15.01
C GLU A 165 -19.00 -17.05 -15.49
N GLU A 166 -19.35 -16.21 -16.45
CA GLU A 166 -18.50 -15.13 -16.95
C GLU A 166 -18.23 -14.04 -15.89
N ASP A 167 -19.22 -13.74 -15.03
CA ASP A 167 -19.02 -12.80 -13.92
C ASP A 167 -18.02 -13.37 -12.90
N PHE A 168 -18.11 -14.66 -12.59
CA PHE A 168 -17.12 -15.34 -11.74
C PHE A 168 -15.74 -15.40 -12.40
N LYS A 169 -15.66 -15.71 -13.70
CA LYS A 169 -14.40 -15.72 -14.46
C LYS A 169 -13.73 -14.36 -14.46
N LYS A 170 -14.49 -13.27 -14.55
CA LYS A 170 -13.94 -11.90 -14.45
C LYS A 170 -13.71 -11.42 -13.01
N GLY A 171 -14.10 -12.22 -12.03
CA GLY A 171 -14.05 -11.86 -10.61
C GLY A 171 -14.94 -10.66 -10.29
N LEU A 172 -16.09 -10.53 -10.94
CA LEU A 172 -17.09 -9.50 -10.68
C LEU A 172 -17.97 -9.83 -9.47
N VAL A 173 -17.85 -11.04 -8.92
CA VAL A 173 -18.59 -11.46 -7.74
C VAL A 173 -17.77 -11.20 -6.50
N SER A 174 -18.31 -10.39 -5.59
CA SER A 174 -17.69 -10.18 -4.28
C SER A 174 -18.73 -10.00 -3.19
N TYR A 175 -18.37 -10.48 -2.01
CA TYR A 175 -19.26 -10.51 -0.86
C TYR A 175 -18.49 -10.36 0.44
N LYS A 176 -19.21 -9.94 1.47
CA LYS A 176 -18.77 -10.09 2.85
C LYS A 176 -19.27 -11.40 3.40
N THR A 177 -18.47 -11.97 4.28
CA THR A 177 -18.77 -13.20 4.98
C THR A 177 -19.29 -12.92 6.39
N VAL A 178 -19.76 -13.94 7.10
CA VAL A 178 -20.15 -13.83 8.52
C VAL A 178 -19.00 -13.29 9.38
N ALA A 179 -17.74 -13.60 9.01
CA ALA A 179 -16.55 -13.13 9.68
C ALA A 179 -16.23 -11.63 9.40
N GLY A 180 -16.99 -10.98 8.52
CA GLY A 180 -16.71 -9.63 8.02
C GLY A 180 -15.63 -9.58 6.94
N THR A 181 -14.90 -10.67 6.70
CA THR A 181 -13.88 -10.76 5.64
C THR A 181 -14.53 -10.54 4.28
N ARG A 182 -13.88 -9.71 3.46
CA ARG A 182 -14.28 -9.45 2.09
C ARG A 182 -13.66 -10.52 1.18
N VAL A 183 -14.50 -11.13 0.35
CA VAL A 183 -14.10 -12.16 -0.61
C VAL A 183 -14.46 -11.70 -2.01
N ARG A 184 -13.49 -11.76 -2.93
CA ARG A 184 -13.70 -11.72 -4.38
C ARG A 184 -13.58 -13.15 -4.89
N GLU A 185 -14.63 -13.70 -5.47
CA GLU A 185 -14.63 -15.07 -5.97
C GLU A 185 -14.31 -15.10 -7.46
N ILE A 186 -13.35 -15.93 -7.84
CA ILE A 186 -12.81 -16.05 -9.20
C ILE A 186 -12.86 -17.52 -9.59
N HIS A 187 -13.46 -17.84 -10.73
CA HIS A 187 -13.51 -19.21 -11.25
C HIS A 187 -12.57 -19.34 -12.45
N ILE A 188 -11.77 -20.39 -12.47
CA ILE A 188 -10.79 -20.69 -13.51
C ILE A 188 -11.06 -22.10 -14.03
N ASP A 189 -11.18 -22.23 -15.35
CA ASP A 189 -11.37 -23.53 -15.99
C ASP A 189 -10.11 -24.39 -15.81
N ALA A 190 -10.30 -25.61 -15.31
CA ALA A 190 -9.20 -26.54 -15.20
C ALA A 190 -8.70 -27.02 -16.59
N VAL A 191 -7.38 -27.13 -16.75
CA VAL A 191 -6.77 -27.72 -17.96
C VAL A 191 -7.21 -29.17 -18.14
N THR A 192 -7.23 -29.92 -17.03
CA THR A 192 -7.76 -31.29 -16.98
C THR A 192 -8.85 -31.33 -15.91
N PRO A 193 -10.06 -31.83 -16.23
CA PRO A 193 -11.11 -32.01 -15.24
C PRO A 193 -10.61 -32.85 -14.07
N GLY A 194 -10.82 -32.36 -12.85
CA GLY A 194 -10.20 -32.96 -11.67
C GLY A 194 -10.90 -32.59 -10.39
N LYS A 195 -10.20 -32.82 -9.27
CA LYS A 195 -10.69 -32.39 -7.95
C LYS A 195 -10.69 -30.86 -7.91
N LYS A 196 -11.86 -30.28 -7.60
CA LYS A 196 -12.01 -28.86 -7.27
C LYS A 196 -10.92 -28.44 -6.29
N THR A 197 -10.20 -27.39 -6.64
CA THR A 197 -9.11 -26.83 -5.82
C THR A 197 -9.36 -25.36 -5.59
N VAL A 198 -9.23 -24.92 -4.35
CA VAL A 198 -9.46 -23.54 -3.96
C VAL A 198 -8.17 -22.93 -3.41
N VAL A 199 -7.71 -21.85 -4.04
CA VAL A 199 -6.52 -21.10 -3.66
C VAL A 199 -6.94 -19.74 -3.10
N ALA A 200 -6.40 -19.37 -1.95
CA ALA A 200 -6.54 -18.04 -1.37
C ALA A 200 -5.44 -17.12 -1.90
N GLY A 201 -5.80 -16.03 -2.56
CA GLY A 201 -4.90 -14.95 -2.92
C GLY A 201 -5.05 -13.75 -1.98
N LEU A 202 -3.95 -13.29 -1.39
CA LEU A 202 -3.87 -12.05 -0.62
C LEU A 202 -2.77 -11.16 -1.21
N CYS A 203 -2.80 -9.86 -0.95
CA CYS A 203 -1.72 -8.92 -1.30
C CYS A 203 -1.77 -7.68 -0.41
N ASP A 204 -0.70 -6.89 -0.47
CA ASP A 204 -0.63 -5.54 0.08
C ASP A 204 -1.12 -5.52 1.54
N MET A 205 -0.47 -6.36 2.36
CA MET A 205 -0.76 -6.48 3.79
C MET A 205 -0.23 -5.28 4.56
N HIS A 206 0.90 -4.73 4.10
CA HIS A 206 1.54 -3.53 4.64
C HIS A 206 1.67 -3.56 6.17
N ILE A 207 2.22 -4.67 6.68
CA ILE A 207 2.54 -4.81 8.10
C ILE A 207 3.64 -3.81 8.44
N ASN A 208 3.36 -2.93 9.40
CA ASN A 208 4.21 -1.76 9.68
C ASN A 208 4.50 -1.57 11.17
N TYR A 209 4.66 -2.70 11.87
CA TYR A 209 5.05 -2.73 13.27
C TYR A 209 6.54 -2.41 13.45
N VAL A 210 6.88 -1.66 14.50
CA VAL A 210 8.26 -1.29 14.87
C VAL A 210 8.47 -1.73 16.32
N ASN A 211 9.57 -2.41 16.60
CA ASN A 211 9.88 -2.94 17.93
C ASN A 211 11.14 -2.28 18.54
N GLU A 212 11.59 -2.79 19.70
CA GLU A 212 12.78 -2.26 20.41
C GLU A 212 14.09 -2.42 19.61
N GLU A 213 14.22 -3.42 18.73
CA GLU A 213 15.42 -3.58 17.89
C GLU A 213 15.53 -2.50 16.82
N ASP A 214 14.40 -1.97 16.39
CA ASP A 214 14.32 -0.90 15.41
C ASP A 214 14.69 0.48 15.99
N GLU A 215 14.82 0.62 17.32
CA GLU A 215 15.10 1.91 17.97
C GLU A 215 16.43 2.53 17.54
N ASN A 216 17.40 1.68 17.17
CA ASN A 216 18.73 2.10 16.74
C ASN A 216 18.88 2.20 15.21
N ASP A 217 17.85 1.81 14.44
CA ASP A 217 17.85 1.97 12.99
C ASP A 217 17.27 3.35 12.60
N ALA A 218 18.15 4.27 12.25
CA ALA A 218 17.77 5.64 11.93
C ALA A 218 16.83 5.76 10.72
N GLU A 219 16.92 4.85 9.74
CA GLU A 219 16.05 4.87 8.56
C GLU A 219 14.64 4.46 8.95
N ILE A 220 14.52 3.38 9.72
CA ILE A 220 13.23 2.89 10.23
C ILE A 220 12.59 3.90 11.18
N GLN A 221 13.36 4.50 12.08
CA GLN A 221 12.85 5.54 12.97
C GLN A 221 12.39 6.79 12.22
N TYR A 222 13.05 7.15 11.12
CA TYR A 222 12.63 8.27 10.30
C TYR A 222 11.36 7.92 9.51
N THR A 223 11.32 6.77 8.83
CA THR A 223 10.14 6.28 8.13
C THR A 223 8.93 6.16 9.04
N ASN A 224 9.05 5.55 10.22
CA ASN A 224 7.94 5.45 11.17
C ASN A 224 7.38 6.82 11.59
N LYS A 225 8.19 7.88 11.59
CA LYS A 225 7.76 9.26 11.91
C LYS A 225 7.14 10.00 10.73
N THR A 226 7.53 9.68 9.50
CA THR A 226 7.09 10.36 8.27
C THR A 226 5.95 9.63 7.57
N ARG A 227 5.84 8.32 7.76
CA ARG A 227 4.81 7.47 7.16
C ARG A 227 3.43 7.95 7.58
N TYR A 228 2.66 8.46 6.63
CA TYR A 228 1.30 8.93 6.87
C TYR A 228 0.30 7.78 6.81
N TRP A 229 0.42 6.93 5.79
CA TRP A 229 -0.48 5.81 5.60
C TRP A 229 -0.18 4.66 6.55
N GLY A 230 -1.20 4.11 7.20
CA GLY A 230 -1.05 3.00 8.13
C GLY A 230 -0.41 3.34 9.48
N TYR A 231 -0.18 4.63 9.77
CA TYR A 231 0.48 5.10 11.00
C TYR A 231 0.04 4.36 12.28
N GLY A 232 1.01 4.05 13.15
CA GLY A 232 0.74 3.45 14.46
C GLY A 232 0.32 1.98 14.41
N ASN A 233 0.87 1.20 13.47
CA ASN A 233 0.57 -0.24 13.34
C ASN A 233 -0.90 -0.56 13.01
N SER A 234 -1.61 0.38 12.37
CA SER A 234 -3.07 0.27 12.19
C SER A 234 -3.50 -0.76 11.13
N LEU A 235 -2.57 -1.24 10.31
CA LEU A 235 -2.84 -2.16 9.19
C LEU A 235 -2.62 -3.63 9.57
N THR A 236 -1.75 -3.90 10.52
CA THR A 236 -1.28 -5.26 10.80
C THR A 236 -2.38 -6.21 11.28
N GLN A 237 -3.30 -5.74 12.13
CA GLN A 237 -4.41 -6.58 12.60
C GLN A 237 -5.32 -7.02 11.44
N ARG A 238 -5.54 -6.13 10.47
CA ARG A 238 -6.36 -6.38 9.28
C ARG A 238 -5.77 -7.49 8.41
N ALA A 239 -4.46 -7.41 8.23
CA ALA A 239 -3.69 -8.38 7.48
C ALA A 239 -3.75 -9.80 8.09
N LEU A 240 -3.65 -9.90 9.42
CA LEU A 240 -3.72 -11.19 10.12
C LEU A 240 -5.12 -11.84 10.10
N TYR A 241 -6.19 -11.04 10.05
CA TYR A 241 -7.54 -11.59 9.87
C TYR A 241 -7.70 -12.28 8.51
N GLY A 242 -7.16 -11.69 7.45
CA GLY A 242 -7.14 -12.33 6.13
C GLY A 242 -6.45 -13.70 6.15
N MET A 243 -5.31 -13.82 6.85
CA MET A 243 -4.59 -15.09 6.97
C MET A 243 -5.40 -16.17 7.70
N ALA A 244 -6.06 -15.82 8.80
CA ALA A 244 -6.88 -16.77 9.55
C ALA A 244 -8.04 -17.33 8.70
N PHE A 245 -8.63 -16.49 7.85
CA PHE A 245 -9.67 -16.93 6.93
C PHE A 245 -9.08 -17.75 5.76
N ALA A 246 -7.89 -17.43 5.27
CA ALA A 246 -7.24 -18.16 4.18
C ALA A 246 -6.92 -19.63 4.52
N ASP A 247 -6.79 -19.99 5.80
CA ASP A 247 -6.56 -21.37 6.27
C ASP A 247 -7.69 -22.35 5.90
N ILE A 248 -8.85 -21.85 5.47
CA ILE A 248 -9.96 -22.73 5.07
C ILE A 248 -9.76 -23.36 3.68
N TYR A 249 -8.82 -22.83 2.89
CA TYR A 249 -8.60 -23.23 1.50
C TYR A 249 -7.40 -24.17 1.33
N ASP A 250 -7.26 -24.77 0.15
CA ASP A 250 -6.23 -25.80 -0.11
C ASP A 250 -4.81 -25.23 -0.15
N GLN A 251 -4.68 -23.95 -0.53
CA GLN A 251 -3.40 -23.24 -0.60
C GLN A 251 -3.62 -21.75 -0.36
N CYS A 252 -2.64 -21.09 0.28
CA CYS A 252 -2.60 -19.64 0.45
C CYS A 252 -1.38 -19.07 -0.28
N VAL A 253 -1.57 -18.01 -1.05
CA VAL A 253 -0.51 -17.27 -1.74
C VAL A 253 -0.63 -15.78 -1.44
N ILE A 254 0.48 -15.15 -1.05
CA ILE A 254 0.55 -13.71 -0.76
C ILE A 254 1.39 -12.99 -1.82
N ALA A 255 0.77 -12.06 -2.53
CA ALA A 255 1.26 -11.37 -3.71
C ALA A 255 1.93 -10.01 -3.39
N GLY A 256 2.95 -10.03 -2.52
CA GLY A 256 3.82 -8.90 -2.24
C GLY A 256 3.23 -7.77 -1.40
N ASP A 257 4.11 -6.84 -1.07
CA ASP A 257 3.91 -5.76 -0.10
C ASP A 257 3.33 -6.30 1.21
N ILE A 258 4.01 -7.33 1.72
CA ILE A 258 3.68 -7.96 2.99
C ILE A 258 4.08 -7.02 4.14
N LEU A 259 5.28 -6.46 4.06
CA LEU A 259 5.78 -5.38 4.89
C LEU A 259 5.43 -4.05 4.23
N ASP A 260 5.04 -3.04 5.02
CA ASP A 260 4.94 -1.65 4.53
C ASP A 260 6.33 -1.03 4.36
N TYR A 261 7.27 -1.43 5.22
CA TYR A 261 8.70 -1.17 5.13
C TYR A 261 9.46 -2.19 5.99
N MET A 262 10.73 -2.42 5.67
CA MET A 262 11.57 -3.48 6.26
C MET A 262 12.06 -3.15 7.68
N SER A 263 11.15 -3.18 8.65
CA SER A 263 11.46 -3.16 10.08
C SER A 263 11.61 -4.58 10.66
N MET A 264 12.37 -4.72 11.74
CA MET A 264 12.50 -5.96 12.50
C MET A 264 11.19 -6.33 13.19
N GLY A 265 10.45 -5.34 13.69
CA GLY A 265 9.11 -5.53 14.24
C GLY A 265 8.18 -6.23 13.24
N ALA A 266 8.02 -5.66 12.05
CA ALA A 266 7.13 -6.21 11.02
C ALA A 266 7.62 -7.59 10.55
N THR A 267 8.93 -7.76 10.40
CA THR A 267 9.56 -9.05 10.07
C THR A 267 9.19 -10.14 11.07
N ARG A 268 9.30 -9.87 12.38
CA ARG A 268 8.90 -10.83 13.43
C ARG A 268 7.41 -11.16 13.36
N MET A 269 6.57 -10.18 13.05
CA MET A 269 5.13 -10.42 12.87
C MET A 269 4.83 -11.32 11.67
N VAL A 270 5.56 -11.19 10.56
CA VAL A 270 5.46 -12.12 9.43
C VAL A 270 5.91 -13.52 9.86
N ILE A 271 7.05 -13.65 10.54
CA ILE A 271 7.55 -14.95 10.98
C ILE A 271 6.54 -15.64 11.92
N ASP A 272 6.10 -14.94 12.97
CA ASP A 272 5.29 -15.53 14.05
C ASP A 272 3.80 -15.60 13.71
N GLY A 273 3.29 -14.66 12.92
CA GLY A 273 1.88 -14.57 12.55
C GLY A 273 1.51 -15.22 11.23
N ILE A 274 2.49 -15.44 10.32
CA ILE A 274 2.25 -15.96 8.97
C ILE A 274 3.06 -17.24 8.73
N VAL A 275 4.38 -17.16 8.76
CA VAL A 275 5.25 -18.26 8.32
C VAL A 275 5.15 -19.48 9.25
N LYS A 276 5.25 -19.28 10.57
CA LYS A 276 5.17 -20.38 11.54
C LYS A 276 3.79 -21.03 11.58
N PRO A 277 2.66 -20.29 11.63
CA PRO A 277 1.33 -20.90 11.66
C PRO A 277 0.92 -21.53 10.33
N TYR A 278 1.38 -20.97 9.20
CA TYR A 278 1.04 -21.40 7.85
C TYR A 278 2.30 -21.80 7.06
N PRO A 279 2.98 -22.89 7.42
CA PRO A 279 4.27 -23.27 6.83
C PRO A 279 4.22 -23.61 5.34
N ASN A 280 3.01 -23.75 4.80
CA ASN A 280 2.75 -24.06 3.39
C ASN A 280 2.43 -22.83 2.54
N VAL A 281 2.41 -21.62 3.11
CA VAL A 281 2.13 -20.38 2.39
C VAL A 281 3.19 -20.14 1.30
N LEU A 282 2.76 -19.67 0.14
CA LEU A 282 3.65 -19.13 -0.89
C LEU A 282 3.63 -17.61 -0.83
N MET A 283 4.79 -16.97 -0.95
CA MET A 283 4.93 -15.52 -0.81
C MET A 283 5.86 -14.97 -1.88
N THR A 284 5.42 -13.97 -2.62
CA THR A 284 6.30 -13.15 -3.48
C THR A 284 6.57 -11.83 -2.78
N PRO A 285 7.77 -11.24 -2.91
CA PRO A 285 8.02 -9.88 -2.45
C PRO A 285 7.35 -8.86 -3.37
N GLY A 286 7.02 -7.71 -2.80
CA GLY A 286 6.69 -6.46 -3.48
C GLY A 286 7.77 -5.40 -3.28
N GLY A 287 7.51 -4.19 -3.74
CA GLY A 287 8.47 -3.09 -3.67
C GLY A 287 8.71 -2.62 -2.23
N HIS A 288 7.68 -2.66 -1.39
CA HIS A 288 7.76 -2.28 0.01
C HIS A 288 8.55 -3.29 0.85
N ASP A 289 8.46 -4.59 0.52
CA ASP A 289 9.12 -5.67 1.26
C ASP A 289 10.64 -5.54 1.31
N ILE A 290 11.22 -4.88 0.31
CA ILE A 290 12.66 -4.61 0.26
C ILE A 290 13.02 -3.20 0.73
N THR A 291 12.06 -2.30 0.99
CA THR A 291 12.35 -0.87 1.22
C THR A 291 12.31 -0.49 2.70
N LYS A 292 13.27 0.32 3.17
CA LYS A 292 13.25 0.89 4.53
C LYS A 292 12.71 2.32 4.51
N ASN A 293 13.17 3.14 3.57
CA ASN A 293 12.86 4.55 3.45
C ASN A 293 11.55 4.80 2.70
N MET A 294 10.42 4.71 3.41
CA MET A 294 9.10 5.05 2.87
C MET A 294 8.67 6.47 3.22
N GLU A 295 8.23 7.22 2.19
CA GLU A 295 7.76 8.61 2.28
C GLU A 295 8.78 9.57 2.92
N THR A 296 10.08 9.23 2.86
CA THR A 296 11.15 10.02 3.46
C THR A 296 11.78 11.01 2.48
N GLY A 297 11.68 10.72 1.18
CA GLY A 297 12.43 11.42 0.11
C GLY A 297 13.92 11.04 0.04
N PHE A 298 14.37 10.07 0.85
CA PHE A 298 15.72 9.53 0.83
C PHE A 298 15.74 8.14 0.19
N LYS A 299 16.89 7.75 -0.34
CA LYS A 299 17.15 6.38 -0.79
C LYS A 299 17.54 5.52 0.40
N ASP A 300 17.26 4.22 0.33
CA ASP A 300 17.83 3.25 1.26
C ASP A 300 19.35 3.30 1.28
N ALA A 301 19.94 3.28 2.47
CA ALA A 301 21.37 3.25 2.68
C ALA A 301 21.98 1.91 2.24
N LEU A 302 21.27 0.81 2.49
CA LEU A 302 21.71 -0.52 2.05
C LEU A 302 21.39 -0.77 0.56
N PRO A 303 22.33 -1.34 -0.21
CA PRO A 303 22.05 -1.82 -1.56
C PRO A 303 20.88 -2.80 -1.60
N VAL A 304 20.19 -2.84 -2.74
CA VAL A 304 19.02 -3.71 -2.93
C VAL A 304 19.33 -5.19 -2.67
N GLU A 305 20.52 -5.66 -3.02
CA GLU A 305 20.93 -7.05 -2.82
C GLU A 305 21.09 -7.41 -1.35
N GLU A 306 21.60 -6.49 -0.52
CA GLU A 306 21.72 -6.71 0.92
C GLU A 306 20.34 -6.75 1.59
N ARG A 307 19.43 -5.89 1.15
CA ARG A 307 18.02 -5.89 1.61
C ARG A 307 17.30 -7.17 1.20
N ARG A 308 17.51 -7.65 -0.03
CA ARG A 308 17.00 -8.95 -0.50
C ARG A 308 17.58 -10.11 0.30
N ALA A 309 18.87 -10.10 0.62
CA ALA A 309 19.48 -11.11 1.48
C ALA A 309 18.89 -11.11 2.89
N HIS A 310 18.60 -9.93 3.44
CA HIS A 310 17.90 -9.81 4.72
C HIS A 310 16.50 -10.42 4.65
N LEU A 311 15.70 -10.04 3.64
CA LEU A 311 14.36 -10.59 3.40
C LEU A 311 14.40 -12.13 3.26
N GLN A 312 15.34 -12.65 2.46
CA GLN A 312 15.53 -14.08 2.25
C GLN A 312 15.86 -14.85 3.54
N SER A 313 16.50 -14.21 4.53
CA SER A 313 16.91 -14.88 5.78
C SER A 313 15.74 -15.38 6.64
N PHE A 314 14.54 -14.85 6.42
CA PHE A 314 13.32 -15.26 7.10
C PHE A 314 12.19 -15.69 6.15
N TRP A 315 12.40 -15.58 4.85
CA TRP A 315 11.43 -16.02 3.84
C TRP A 315 11.29 -17.56 3.88
N PRO A 316 10.08 -18.12 3.77
CA PRO A 316 9.86 -19.56 3.93
C PRO A 316 10.43 -20.43 2.81
N HIS A 317 10.80 -19.83 1.69
CA HIS A 317 11.31 -20.49 0.49
C HIS A 317 12.21 -19.53 -0.29
N ASP A 318 12.67 -19.93 -1.48
CA ASP A 318 13.42 -19.04 -2.37
C ASP A 318 12.59 -17.77 -2.68
N LEU A 319 13.17 -16.61 -2.37
CA LEU A 319 12.56 -15.29 -2.49
C LEU A 319 12.20 -14.95 -3.94
N PHE A 320 13.01 -15.43 -4.89
CA PHE A 320 12.86 -15.05 -6.29
C PHE A 320 11.83 -15.92 -7.02
N TYR A 321 11.69 -17.17 -6.62
CA TYR A 321 10.81 -18.12 -7.28
C TYR A 321 10.50 -19.33 -6.41
N ALA A 322 9.22 -19.63 -6.20
CA ALA A 322 8.77 -20.88 -5.62
C ALA A 322 7.51 -21.39 -6.32
N SER A 323 7.34 -22.71 -6.35
CA SER A 323 6.13 -23.31 -6.91
C SER A 323 5.70 -24.54 -6.13
N LYS A 324 4.43 -24.89 -6.26
CA LYS A 324 3.83 -26.02 -5.53
C LYS A 324 2.63 -26.58 -6.29
N VAL A 325 2.60 -27.90 -6.42
CA VAL A 325 1.41 -28.63 -6.86
C VAL A 325 0.44 -28.77 -5.70
N VAL A 326 -0.82 -28.42 -5.93
CA VAL A 326 -1.93 -28.46 -4.98
C VAL A 326 -2.98 -29.42 -5.52
N ASN A 327 -3.39 -30.39 -4.68
CA ASN A 327 -4.41 -31.38 -5.00
C ASN A 327 -4.20 -32.15 -6.33
N ASP A 328 -2.95 -32.30 -6.77
CA ASP A 328 -2.57 -32.96 -8.03
C ASP A 328 -3.26 -32.39 -9.28
N SER A 329 -3.73 -31.13 -9.23
CA SER A 329 -4.46 -30.48 -10.33
C SER A 329 -4.00 -29.06 -10.64
N VAL A 330 -3.52 -28.32 -9.62
CA VAL A 330 -3.12 -26.92 -9.78
C VAL A 330 -1.64 -26.75 -9.44
N LEU A 331 -0.87 -26.12 -10.32
CA LEU A 331 0.50 -25.67 -10.05
C LEU A 331 0.49 -24.18 -9.73
N CYS A 332 0.66 -23.83 -8.45
CA CYS A 332 0.80 -22.44 -8.03
C CYS A 332 2.26 -22.02 -8.15
N VAL A 333 2.52 -20.92 -8.86
CA VAL A 333 3.85 -20.30 -9.01
C VAL A 333 3.84 -18.94 -8.31
N ALA A 334 4.76 -18.70 -7.38
CA ALA A 334 5.05 -17.40 -6.82
C ALA A 334 6.39 -16.89 -7.37
N ILE A 335 6.36 -15.77 -8.10
CA ILE A 335 7.52 -15.21 -8.81
C ILE A 335 7.72 -13.74 -8.46
N ASP A 336 8.94 -13.38 -8.06
CA ASP A 336 9.29 -12.00 -7.75
C ASP A 336 9.32 -11.12 -8.99
N ASN A 337 8.56 -10.04 -8.95
CA ASN A 337 8.72 -8.91 -9.84
C ASN A 337 8.61 -7.56 -9.12
N GLY A 338 8.71 -7.54 -7.79
CA GLY A 338 8.45 -6.37 -6.94
C GLY A 338 9.47 -5.23 -7.09
N SER A 339 10.54 -5.47 -7.86
CA SER A 339 11.49 -4.43 -8.28
C SER A 339 11.23 -3.89 -9.70
N GLY A 340 10.03 -4.13 -10.23
CA GLY A 340 9.62 -3.73 -11.57
C GLY A 340 10.21 -4.57 -12.71
N LYS A 341 10.75 -5.75 -12.44
CA LYS A 341 11.37 -6.59 -13.47
C LYS A 341 11.49 -8.03 -13.00
N TYR A 342 11.67 -8.93 -13.95
CA TYR A 342 12.09 -10.30 -13.67
C TYR A 342 13.63 -10.41 -13.75
N LEU A 343 14.15 -11.49 -13.15
CA LEU A 343 15.55 -11.81 -13.02
C LEU A 343 15.90 -13.09 -13.77
N ASP A 344 17.14 -13.19 -14.25
CA ASP A 344 17.61 -14.31 -15.07
C ASP A 344 17.38 -15.68 -14.42
N CYS A 345 17.50 -15.78 -13.09
CA CYS A 345 17.33 -17.02 -12.35
C CYS A 345 15.90 -17.59 -12.38
N GLN A 346 14.91 -16.81 -12.82
CA GLN A 346 13.50 -17.20 -12.86
C GLN A 346 13.10 -17.85 -14.19
N VAL A 347 13.82 -17.53 -15.26
CA VAL A 347 13.46 -17.95 -16.63
C VAL A 347 13.36 -19.47 -16.75
N GLU A 348 14.44 -20.17 -16.42
CA GLU A 348 14.50 -21.63 -16.56
C GLU A 348 13.57 -22.34 -15.57
N LYS A 349 13.29 -21.73 -14.41
CA LYS A 349 12.34 -22.26 -13.44
C LYS A 349 10.90 -22.20 -13.98
N LEU A 350 10.49 -21.07 -14.55
CA LEU A 350 9.17 -20.95 -15.16
C LEU A 350 9.00 -21.87 -16.37
N LYS A 351 10.04 -22.01 -17.22
CA LYS A 351 10.00 -22.98 -18.33
C LYS A 351 9.77 -24.41 -17.81
N ALA A 352 10.52 -24.82 -16.79
CA ALA A 352 10.39 -26.15 -16.21
C ALA A 352 8.99 -26.40 -15.62
N ASP A 353 8.39 -25.41 -14.95
CA ASP A 353 7.06 -25.53 -14.37
C ASP A 353 5.95 -25.54 -15.43
N VAL A 354 6.10 -24.78 -16.51
CA VAL A 354 5.20 -24.87 -17.68
C VAL A 354 5.28 -26.27 -18.31
N GLU A 355 6.49 -26.81 -18.51
CA GLU A 355 6.66 -28.18 -19.03
C GLU A 355 6.06 -29.23 -18.08
N LEU A 356 6.25 -29.05 -16.77
CA LEU A 356 5.65 -29.91 -15.76
C LEU A 356 4.12 -29.87 -15.81
N ALA A 357 3.54 -28.68 -15.93
CA ALA A 357 2.10 -28.49 -16.04
C ALA A 357 1.55 -29.17 -17.30
N ARG A 358 2.19 -28.97 -18.45
CA ARG A 358 1.82 -29.63 -19.72
C ARG A 358 1.88 -31.14 -19.62
N LYS A 359 2.97 -31.67 -19.04
CA LYS A 359 3.20 -33.11 -18.92
C LYS A 359 2.14 -33.80 -18.06
N ASN A 360 1.69 -33.15 -16.99
CA ASN A 360 0.79 -33.75 -16.00
C ASN A 360 -0.65 -33.22 -16.08
N GLY A 361 -0.93 -32.30 -17.01
CA GLY A 361 -2.25 -31.71 -17.19
C GLY A 361 -2.66 -30.74 -16.07
N TYR A 362 -1.69 -30.12 -15.38
CA TYR A 362 -1.97 -29.16 -14.31
C TYR A 362 -2.41 -27.82 -14.87
N THR A 363 -3.34 -27.17 -14.17
CA THR A 363 -3.63 -25.74 -14.34
C THR A 363 -2.57 -24.92 -13.63
N LEU A 364 -1.85 -24.05 -14.33
CA LEU A 364 -0.83 -23.18 -13.75
C LEU A 364 -1.45 -21.82 -13.41
N LEU A 365 -1.33 -21.43 -12.14
CA LEU A 365 -1.69 -20.10 -11.63
C LEU A 365 -0.42 -19.35 -11.21
N MET A 366 -0.18 -18.17 -11.77
CA MET A 366 1.02 -17.39 -11.49
C MET A 366 0.69 -16.19 -10.59
N PHE A 367 1.45 -16.03 -9.50
CA PHE A 367 1.31 -14.98 -8.51
C PHE A 367 2.58 -14.14 -8.46
N GLN A 368 2.41 -12.83 -8.53
CA GLN A 368 3.49 -11.84 -8.54
C GLN A 368 3.01 -10.56 -7.86
N HIS A 369 3.86 -9.56 -7.64
CA HIS A 369 3.42 -8.33 -6.99
C HIS A 369 2.92 -7.28 -8.01
N GLU A 370 3.77 -6.89 -8.96
CA GLU A 370 3.43 -5.86 -9.94
C GLU A 370 2.60 -6.43 -11.10
N PRO A 371 1.55 -5.74 -11.56
CA PRO A 371 0.82 -6.13 -12.77
C PRO A 371 1.70 -6.02 -14.02
N ILE A 372 1.52 -6.94 -14.99
CA ILE A 372 2.18 -6.90 -16.29
C ILE A 372 1.33 -6.24 -17.36
N ALA A 373 1.96 -5.55 -18.30
CA ALA A 373 1.28 -4.83 -19.38
C ALA A 373 0.54 -5.78 -20.34
N THR A 374 -0.42 -5.21 -21.06
CA THR A 374 -1.15 -5.87 -22.16
C THR A 374 -1.06 -5.03 -23.43
N ASP A 375 -1.15 -5.67 -24.60
CA ASP A 375 -1.18 -5.00 -25.91
C ASP A 375 -2.59 -4.61 -26.35
N ILE A 376 -3.64 -5.05 -25.63
CA ILE A 376 -5.04 -4.87 -26.00
C ILE A 376 -5.51 -3.43 -25.72
N GLU A 377 -5.95 -2.73 -26.76
CA GLU A 377 -6.36 -1.31 -26.74
C GLU A 377 -7.46 -1.00 -25.71
N LYS A 378 -8.43 -1.91 -25.51
CA LYS A 378 -9.54 -1.69 -24.57
C LYS A 378 -9.07 -1.48 -23.11
N TYR A 379 -7.84 -1.88 -22.78
CA TYR A 379 -7.27 -1.75 -21.43
C TYR A 379 -6.40 -0.50 -21.23
N GLU A 380 -6.44 0.46 -22.16
CA GLU A 380 -5.90 1.81 -21.95
C GLU A 380 -6.58 2.56 -20.81
N SER A 381 -7.83 2.21 -20.51
CA SER A 381 -8.58 2.72 -19.37
C SER A 381 -9.42 1.60 -18.79
N THR A 382 -8.80 0.82 -17.91
CA THR A 382 -9.47 -0.28 -17.20
C THR A 382 -10.07 0.24 -15.90
N SER A 383 -11.39 0.11 -15.77
CA SER A 383 -12.09 0.57 -14.56
C SER A 383 -11.82 -0.33 -13.37
N CYS A 384 -11.67 0.31 -12.21
CA CYS A 384 -11.63 -0.34 -10.92
C CYS A 384 -12.98 -1.01 -10.65
N LEU A 385 -12.93 -2.24 -10.14
CA LEU A 385 -14.11 -3.02 -9.81
C LEU A 385 -14.65 -2.68 -8.41
N ASP A 386 -13.97 -1.85 -7.62
CA ASP A 386 -14.40 -1.47 -6.27
C ASP A 386 -15.22 -0.16 -6.25
N THR A 387 -16.43 -0.21 -5.67
CA THR A 387 -17.38 0.92 -5.62
C THR A 387 -16.93 2.01 -4.68
N ASN A 388 -16.10 1.65 -3.69
CA ASN A 388 -15.55 2.57 -2.71
C ASN A 388 -14.19 3.14 -3.13
N CYS A 389 -13.80 3.01 -4.40
CA CYS A 389 -12.63 3.71 -4.93
C CYS A 389 -12.93 5.22 -5.04
N SER A 390 -12.75 5.93 -3.93
CA SER A 390 -12.99 7.38 -3.84
C SER A 390 -11.87 8.21 -4.47
N ASP A 391 -10.72 7.61 -4.78
CA ASP A 391 -9.59 8.27 -5.43
C ASP A 391 -9.79 8.26 -6.96
N PRO A 392 -10.03 9.43 -7.61
CA PRO A 392 -10.27 9.50 -9.04
C PRO A 392 -9.11 8.97 -9.89
N VAL A 393 -7.88 9.05 -9.39
CA VAL A 393 -6.67 8.55 -10.06
C VAL A 393 -6.65 7.02 -10.08
N LYS A 394 -7.36 6.38 -9.14
CA LYS A 394 -7.40 4.92 -8.99
C LYS A 394 -8.68 4.29 -9.55
N GLN A 395 -9.63 5.10 -10.00
CA GLN A 395 -10.88 4.64 -10.61
C GLN A 395 -10.67 4.01 -12.00
N ASN A 396 -9.67 4.48 -12.74
CA ASN A 396 -9.27 3.88 -14.01
C ASN A 396 -7.76 3.76 -14.06
N PHE A 397 -7.26 2.64 -14.56
CA PHE A 397 -5.84 2.42 -14.71
C PHE A 397 -5.50 2.00 -16.14
N ASN A 398 -4.39 2.52 -16.67
CA ASN A 398 -3.91 2.16 -17.99
C ASN A 398 -2.96 0.94 -17.89
N PHE A 399 -3.46 -0.26 -18.17
CA PHE A 399 -2.65 -1.48 -18.20
C PHE A 399 -1.95 -1.72 -19.53
N ARG A 400 -2.28 -0.92 -20.56
CA ARG A 400 -1.52 -0.85 -21.81
C ARG A 400 -0.32 0.09 -21.71
N ALA A 401 -0.37 1.06 -20.79
CA ALA A 401 0.64 2.11 -20.64
C ALA A 401 2.02 1.52 -20.40
N SER A 402 3.00 2.28 -20.87
CA SER A 402 4.38 1.90 -20.96
C SER A 402 5.15 1.81 -19.66
N ASN A 403 4.58 2.20 -18.52
CA ASN A 403 5.29 2.13 -17.25
C ASN A 403 5.06 0.80 -16.49
N ASN A 404 4.08 -0.02 -16.90
CA ASN A 404 3.95 -1.38 -16.35
C ASN A 404 5.08 -2.27 -16.87
N ILE A 405 5.38 -3.36 -16.17
CA ILE A 405 6.37 -4.34 -16.63
C ILE A 405 5.92 -4.87 -18.00
N GLY A 406 6.83 -4.93 -18.97
CA GLY A 406 6.56 -5.34 -20.36
C GLY A 406 5.82 -4.30 -21.22
N GLY A 407 5.64 -3.08 -20.72
CA GLY A 407 5.04 -1.98 -21.48
C GLY A 407 5.95 -1.48 -22.62
N ALA A 408 5.35 -0.96 -23.69
CA ALA A 408 6.04 -0.64 -24.95
C ALA A 408 7.17 0.41 -24.83
N ASP A 409 7.06 1.38 -23.91
CA ASP A 409 8.09 2.42 -23.72
C ASP A 409 9.05 2.11 -22.55
N ARG A 410 9.00 0.89 -21.99
CA ARG A 410 9.93 0.45 -20.94
C ARG A 410 11.12 -0.27 -21.56
N VAL A 411 12.33 0.12 -21.14
CA VAL A 411 13.54 -0.65 -21.46
C VAL A 411 13.57 -1.86 -20.55
N GLU A 412 13.13 -2.99 -21.07
CA GLU A 412 13.07 -4.25 -20.33
C GLU A 412 14.41 -5.01 -20.33
N THR A 413 14.64 -5.73 -19.23
CA THR A 413 15.72 -6.71 -19.16
C THR A 413 15.43 -7.89 -20.08
N GLU A 414 16.47 -8.63 -20.42
CA GLU A 414 16.35 -9.83 -21.23
C GLU A 414 15.51 -10.91 -20.51
N ALA A 415 15.70 -11.10 -19.20
CA ALA A 415 14.84 -11.96 -18.40
C ALA A 415 13.36 -11.56 -18.45
N THR A 416 13.04 -10.26 -18.33
CA THR A 416 11.64 -9.82 -18.42
C THR A 416 11.04 -10.21 -19.76
N LYS A 417 11.74 -9.95 -20.87
CA LYS A 417 11.25 -10.33 -22.20
C LYS A 417 10.99 -11.83 -22.32
N GLN A 418 11.94 -12.64 -21.85
CA GLN A 418 11.80 -14.11 -21.90
C GLN A 418 10.65 -14.62 -21.03
N ILE A 419 10.45 -14.06 -19.83
CA ILE A 419 9.28 -14.41 -18.99
C ILE A 419 7.97 -14.04 -19.69
N PHE A 420 7.89 -12.87 -20.33
CA PHE A 420 6.72 -12.49 -21.13
C PHE A 420 6.45 -13.45 -22.28
N GLU A 421 7.48 -13.82 -23.02
CA GLU A 421 7.37 -14.80 -24.11
C GLU A 421 6.90 -16.16 -23.59
N ILE A 422 7.40 -16.63 -22.45
CA ILE A 422 6.94 -17.86 -21.81
C ILE A 422 5.45 -17.76 -21.44
N ILE A 423 5.02 -16.63 -20.84
CA ILE A 423 3.63 -16.42 -20.48
C ILE A 423 2.73 -16.49 -21.72
N ARG A 424 3.05 -15.71 -22.76
CA ARG A 424 2.25 -15.62 -23.99
C ARG A 424 2.20 -16.92 -24.78
N SER A 425 3.29 -17.70 -24.77
CA SER A 425 3.37 -18.99 -25.46
C SER A 425 2.83 -20.16 -24.63
N SER A 426 2.26 -19.90 -23.45
CA SER A 426 1.81 -20.95 -22.51
C SER A 426 0.38 -20.81 -22.03
N ALA A 427 -0.50 -20.15 -22.81
CA ALA A 427 -1.92 -20.01 -22.50
C ALA A 427 -2.69 -21.34 -22.44
N ASP A 428 -2.12 -22.43 -22.96
CA ASP A 428 -2.64 -23.78 -22.82
C ASP A 428 -2.68 -24.24 -21.36
N VAL A 429 -1.73 -23.80 -20.53
CA VAL A 429 -1.61 -24.19 -19.11
C VAL A 429 -1.64 -23.04 -18.12
N ILE A 430 -1.17 -21.85 -18.47
CA ILE A 430 -1.27 -20.66 -17.63
C ILE A 430 -2.67 -20.08 -17.76
N LYS A 431 -3.51 -20.32 -16.75
CA LYS A 431 -4.93 -19.92 -16.78
C LYS A 431 -5.27 -18.71 -15.93
N GLY A 432 -4.30 -18.15 -15.21
CA GLY A 432 -4.48 -16.91 -14.48
C GLY A 432 -3.18 -16.32 -13.97
N VAL A 433 -3.06 -15.00 -14.06
CA VAL A 433 -2.00 -14.19 -13.44
C VAL A 433 -2.62 -13.33 -12.35
N PHE A 434 -2.04 -13.34 -11.16
CA PHE A 434 -2.57 -12.64 -9.98
C PHE A 434 -1.52 -11.68 -9.45
N SER A 435 -1.90 -10.43 -9.23
CA SER A 435 -0.99 -9.38 -8.74
C SER A 435 -1.62 -8.50 -7.66
N GLY A 436 -0.79 -7.76 -6.92
CA GLY A 436 -1.21 -6.74 -5.97
C GLY A 436 -0.89 -5.33 -6.50
N HIS A 437 -0.14 -4.54 -5.71
CA HIS A 437 0.50 -3.27 -6.05
C HIS A 437 -0.45 -2.08 -6.27
N ARG A 438 -1.54 -2.26 -7.01
CA ARG A 438 -2.52 -1.19 -7.23
C ARG A 438 -3.48 -1.02 -6.07
N HIS A 439 -3.52 -1.97 -5.13
CA HIS A 439 -4.37 -2.01 -3.93
C HIS A 439 -5.88 -2.09 -4.19
N TYR A 440 -6.34 -2.18 -5.44
CA TYR A 440 -7.75 -2.27 -5.81
C TYR A 440 -7.99 -3.40 -6.80
N ASN A 441 -9.24 -3.84 -6.90
CA ASN A 441 -9.62 -4.90 -7.81
C ASN A 441 -9.66 -4.41 -9.27
N PHE A 442 -8.88 -5.04 -10.13
CA PHE A 442 -8.99 -4.91 -11.58
C PHE A 442 -9.05 -6.29 -12.25
N TYR A 443 -9.52 -6.30 -13.49
CA TYR A 443 -9.49 -7.45 -14.39
C TYR A 443 -9.08 -6.96 -15.78
N TYR A 444 -8.13 -7.64 -16.38
CA TYR A 444 -7.79 -7.48 -17.79
C TYR A 444 -7.17 -8.75 -18.34
N GLU A 445 -6.87 -8.77 -19.63
CA GLU A 445 -6.39 -9.96 -20.34
C GLU A 445 -5.06 -9.65 -21.03
N ILE A 446 -4.24 -10.70 -21.18
CA ILE A 446 -3.00 -10.69 -21.95
C ILE A 446 -3.23 -11.52 -23.21
N THR A 447 -2.82 -10.99 -24.36
CA THR A 447 -2.90 -11.73 -25.64
C THR A 447 -1.80 -12.79 -25.69
N ALA A 448 -2.20 -14.05 -25.83
CA ALA A 448 -1.31 -15.17 -26.09
C ALA A 448 -0.88 -15.21 -27.57
N ASP A 449 0.17 -15.97 -27.87
CA ASP A 449 0.69 -16.07 -29.24
C ASP A 449 -0.24 -16.82 -30.20
N ASP A 450 -1.10 -17.69 -29.65
CA ASP A 450 -2.16 -18.39 -30.39
C ASP A 450 -3.46 -17.56 -30.53
N GLY A 451 -3.48 -16.32 -30.02
CA GLY A 451 -4.62 -15.42 -30.02
C GLY A 451 -5.64 -15.67 -28.90
N SER A 452 -5.41 -16.66 -28.03
CA SER A 452 -6.19 -16.82 -26.81
C SER A 452 -5.87 -15.72 -25.79
N LEU A 453 -6.68 -15.64 -24.73
CA LEU A 453 -6.59 -14.61 -23.70
C LEU A 453 -6.25 -15.24 -22.37
N ILE A 454 -5.18 -14.76 -21.72
CA ILE A 454 -4.81 -15.15 -20.35
C ILE A 454 -5.35 -14.06 -19.41
N PRO A 455 -6.24 -14.40 -18.46
CA PRO A 455 -6.78 -13.40 -17.55
C PRO A 455 -5.74 -12.99 -16.51
N GLN A 456 -5.74 -11.70 -16.17
CA GLN A 456 -4.94 -11.11 -15.11
C GLN A 456 -5.84 -10.38 -14.11
N TYR A 457 -5.66 -10.72 -12.85
CA TYR A 457 -6.43 -10.21 -11.72
C TYR A 457 -5.52 -9.38 -10.82
N VAL A 458 -5.79 -8.09 -10.75
CA VAL A 458 -5.19 -7.25 -9.73
C VAL A 458 -6.07 -7.34 -8.49
N MET A 459 -5.47 -7.74 -7.39
CA MET A 459 -6.13 -8.00 -6.13
C MET A 459 -6.14 -6.74 -5.27
N ARG A 460 -7.22 -6.58 -4.51
CA ARG A 460 -7.36 -5.51 -3.54
C ARG A 460 -6.52 -5.75 -2.29
N ALA A 461 -5.96 -4.67 -1.76
CA ALA A 461 -5.12 -4.72 -0.58
C ALA A 461 -5.86 -5.20 0.68
N SER A 462 -5.25 -6.12 1.40
CA SER A 462 -5.73 -6.54 2.72
C SER A 462 -5.70 -5.39 3.73
N ALA A 463 -4.77 -4.45 3.58
CA ALA A 463 -4.65 -3.27 4.43
C ALA A 463 -5.91 -2.38 4.47
N TYR A 464 -6.77 -2.43 3.44
CA TYR A 464 -7.96 -1.58 3.36
C TYR A 464 -9.22 -2.16 4.02
N GLU A 465 -9.23 -3.45 4.38
CA GLU A 465 -10.43 -4.10 4.91
C GLU A 465 -10.23 -4.48 6.38
N GLU A 466 -11.16 -4.07 7.26
CA GLU A 466 -11.05 -4.28 8.71
C GLU A 466 -10.81 -5.75 9.10
N TYR A 467 -11.44 -6.68 8.36
CA TYR A 467 -11.39 -8.12 8.58
C TYR A 467 -10.65 -8.87 7.44
N GLY A 468 -9.78 -8.15 6.71
CA GLY A 468 -9.01 -8.69 5.59
C GLY A 468 -9.78 -8.78 4.27
N ASN A 469 -9.02 -8.92 3.18
CA ASN A 469 -9.52 -9.10 1.83
C ASN A 469 -8.87 -10.34 1.19
N ILE A 470 -9.67 -11.16 0.52
CA ILE A 470 -9.20 -12.41 -0.10
C ILE A 470 -9.76 -12.56 -1.50
N ALA A 471 -8.91 -12.95 -2.44
CA ALA A 471 -9.32 -13.56 -3.69
C ALA A 471 -9.50 -15.07 -3.47
N LYS A 472 -10.74 -15.56 -3.53
CA LYS A 472 -11.05 -16.99 -3.53
C LYS A 472 -11.00 -17.48 -4.96
N ILE A 473 -9.95 -18.21 -5.31
CA ILE A 473 -9.71 -18.70 -6.66
C ILE A 473 -10.11 -20.16 -6.72
N VAL A 474 -11.20 -20.45 -7.42
CA VAL A 474 -11.75 -21.80 -7.61
C VAL A 474 -11.29 -22.32 -8.96
N VAL A 475 -10.63 -23.47 -8.96
CA VAL A 475 -10.24 -24.19 -10.18
C VAL A 475 -11.03 -25.49 -10.28
N GLU A 476 -11.83 -25.64 -11.33
CA GLU A 476 -12.67 -26.83 -11.56
C GLU A 476 -12.91 -27.18 -13.04
#